data_AF-A0A835H1T4-F1
#
_entry.id   AF-A0A835H1T4-F1
#
_cell.length_a   1.000
_cell.length_b   1.000
_cell.length_c   1.000
_cell.angle_alpha   90.00
_cell.angle_beta   90.00
_cell.angle_gamma   90.00
#
_symmetry.space_group_name_H-M   'P 1'
#
loop_
_entity.id
_entity.type
_entity.pdbx_description
1 polymer ?
#
loop_
_entity_poly.entity_id
_entity_poly.type
_entity_poly.pdbx_seq_one_letter_code
_entity_poly.pdbx_strand_id
1 'polypeptide(L)'
;MVVSDQPGTPSSYKRKQALLDDDKTMRCPKERAEEVRANLDPEFPSFVKTMLPSHISGGFWLGIPSQFCKSHLPKMDATMTLVNENQKEYPARYLPRKIGLSGGWRGFAIAHELVEGDALVFR
;
A
#
# COMPACT_ATOMS: atom_id res chain seq x y z
N MET A 1 -22.70 -52.15 28.59
CA MET A 1 -21.30 -51.71 28.45
C MET A 1 -21.35 -50.28 27.96
N VAL A 2 -20.84 -49.36 28.77
CA VAL A 2 -21.00 -47.90 28.67
C VAL A 2 -19.86 -47.36 27.82
N VAL A 3 -20.11 -46.34 26.98
CA VAL A 3 -19.46 -45.01 27.04
C VAL A 3 -19.74 -44.20 25.78
N SER A 4 -20.02 -42.92 26.04
CA SER A 4 -20.45 -41.82 25.22
C SER A 4 -19.38 -41.17 24.33
N ASP A 5 -19.89 -40.31 23.45
CA ASP A 5 -19.39 -39.09 22.79
C ASP A 5 -17.96 -38.53 23.06
N GLN A 6 -17.34 -38.15 21.93
CA GLN A 6 -16.29 -37.12 21.63
C GLN A 6 -14.83 -37.39 22.03
N PRO A 7 -13.88 -37.06 21.12
CA PRO A 7 -13.03 -35.86 21.28
C PRO A 7 -12.75 -35.15 19.93
N GLY A 8 -12.52 -33.84 19.84
CA GLY A 8 -11.59 -33.03 20.62
C GLY A 8 -10.20 -33.01 19.95
N THR A 9 -9.97 -32.09 19.01
CA THR A 9 -8.62 -31.69 18.51
C THR A 9 -7.85 -30.94 19.64
N PRO A 10 -6.53 -30.63 19.58
CA PRO A 10 -5.74 -30.42 18.36
C PRO A 10 -4.20 -30.65 18.39
N SER A 11 -3.63 -30.47 17.19
CA SER A 11 -2.34 -29.80 16.91
C SER A 11 -1.02 -30.54 17.19
N SER A 12 -0.23 -30.77 16.13
CA SER A 12 1.22 -30.52 16.20
C SER A 12 1.89 -30.47 14.81
N TYR A 13 2.16 -29.25 14.38
CA TYR A 13 3.33 -28.80 13.62
C TYR A 13 4.44 -29.86 13.37
N LYS A 14 4.57 -30.34 12.12
CA LYS A 14 5.85 -30.41 11.37
C LYS A 14 5.68 -31.06 9.99
N ARG A 15 5.90 -30.23 8.97
CA ARG A 15 6.61 -30.48 7.68
C ARG A 15 6.83 -31.94 7.26
N LYS A 16 6.37 -32.26 6.04
CA LYS A 16 7.17 -32.72 4.87
C LYS A 16 6.41 -32.32 3.60
N GLN A 17 6.67 -31.15 3.00
CA GLN A 17 7.60 -30.93 1.90
C GLN A 17 7.64 -32.05 0.86
N ALA A 18 6.88 -31.89 -0.22
CA ALA A 18 7.27 -32.17 -1.61
C ALA A 18 6.05 -31.96 -2.51
N LEU A 19 5.96 -30.80 -3.16
CA LEU A 19 5.46 -30.59 -4.53
C LEU A 19 5.91 -29.17 -4.91
N LEU A 20 7.10 -29.09 -5.51
CA LEU A 20 7.59 -27.91 -6.20
C LEU A 20 7.23 -28.10 -7.67
N ASP A 21 6.00 -27.76 -8.03
CA ASP A 21 5.58 -27.63 -9.42
C ASP A 21 4.57 -26.48 -9.47
N ASP A 22 5.03 -25.34 -10.01
CA ASP A 22 4.22 -24.22 -10.51
C ASP A 22 3.05 -23.71 -9.64
N ASP A 23 3.35 -23.06 -8.51
CA ASP A 23 2.43 -22.07 -7.93
C ASP A 23 3.22 -20.82 -7.57
N LYS A 24 3.21 -19.85 -8.50
CA LYS A 24 3.42 -18.44 -8.19
C LYS A 24 2.38 -18.08 -7.14
N THR A 25 2.70 -18.34 -5.87
CA THR A 25 1.97 -17.82 -4.71
C THR A 25 1.59 -16.39 -5.06
N MET A 26 0.29 -16.11 -5.20
CA MET A 26 -0.23 -14.81 -5.58
C MET A 26 0.18 -13.81 -4.49
N ARG A 27 1.39 -13.26 -4.60
CA ARG A 27 1.92 -12.25 -3.69
C ARG A 27 0.97 -11.07 -3.72
N CYS A 28 0.54 -10.62 -2.54
CA CYS A 28 -0.39 -9.51 -2.47
C CYS A 28 0.24 -8.26 -3.09
N PRO A 29 -0.55 -7.31 -3.65
CA PRO A 29 -0.01 -6.11 -4.28
C PRO A 29 1.00 -5.36 -3.42
N LYS A 30 0.77 -5.33 -2.10
CA LYS A 30 1.68 -4.74 -1.12
C LYS A 30 3.05 -5.40 -1.11
N GLU A 31 3.15 -6.73 -1.08
CA GLU A 31 4.44 -7.44 -1.09
C GLU A 31 5.24 -7.14 -2.35
N ARG A 32 4.56 -7.08 -3.50
CA ARG A 32 5.19 -6.70 -4.78
C ARG A 32 5.68 -5.25 -4.75
N ALA A 33 4.89 -4.33 -4.21
CA ALA A 33 5.30 -2.93 -4.08
C ALA A 33 6.47 -2.76 -3.10
N GLU A 34 6.51 -3.55 -2.03
CA GLU A 34 7.63 -3.59 -1.07
C GLU A 34 8.92 -4.11 -1.71
N GLU A 35 8.84 -5.16 -2.53
CA GLU A 35 9.98 -5.66 -3.32
C GLU A 35 10.48 -4.59 -4.30
N VAL A 36 9.58 -3.90 -5.01
CA VAL A 36 9.96 -2.78 -5.89
C VAL A 36 10.67 -1.70 -5.08
N ARG A 37 10.09 -1.27 -3.94
CA ARG A 37 10.68 -0.25 -3.07
C ARG A 37 12.09 -0.65 -2.59
N ALA A 38 12.28 -1.91 -2.20
CA ALA A 38 13.56 -2.41 -1.70
C ALA A 38 14.69 -2.39 -2.75
N ASN A 39 14.33 -2.37 -4.04
CA ASN A 39 15.27 -2.28 -5.16
C ASN A 39 15.43 -0.85 -5.72
N LEU A 40 14.77 0.16 -5.13
CA LEU A 40 14.96 1.55 -5.51
C LEU A 40 16.27 2.10 -4.93
N ASP A 41 16.76 3.15 -5.58
CA ASP A 41 17.90 3.93 -5.08
C ASP A 41 17.59 4.48 -3.67
N PRO A 42 18.38 4.10 -2.64
CA PRO A 42 18.16 4.52 -1.27
C PRO A 42 18.45 6.00 -1.02
N GLU A 43 19.08 6.72 -1.97
CA GLU A 43 19.29 8.18 -1.88
C GLU A 43 17.96 8.94 -1.81
N PHE A 44 16.91 8.41 -2.45
CA PHE A 44 15.58 9.02 -2.49
C PHE A 44 14.63 8.29 -1.53
N PRO A 45 14.09 8.98 -0.52
CA PRO A 45 13.25 8.35 0.49
C PRO A 45 11.95 7.84 -0.14
N SER A 46 11.55 6.61 0.18
CA SER A 46 10.36 6.01 -0.42
C SER A 46 9.49 5.28 0.61
N PHE A 47 8.22 5.09 0.29
CA PHE A 47 7.28 4.29 1.10
C PHE A 47 6.24 3.59 0.24
N VAL A 48 5.67 2.50 0.77
CA VAL A 48 4.53 1.81 0.14
C VAL A 48 3.24 2.23 0.82
N LYS A 49 2.19 2.43 0.03
CA LYS A 49 0.85 2.76 0.51
C LYS A 49 -0.19 1.86 -0.13
N THR A 50 -0.89 1.09 0.70
CA THR A 50 -2.08 0.34 0.27
C THR A 50 -3.30 1.26 0.20
N MET A 51 -4.09 1.12 -0.87
CA MET A 51 -5.30 1.88 -1.13
C MET A 51 -6.45 1.32 -0.30
N LEU A 52 -7.13 2.22 0.40
CA LEU A 52 -8.33 1.95 1.18
C LEU A 52 -9.51 2.66 0.51
N PRO A 53 -10.76 2.26 0.79
CA PRO A 53 -11.93 2.93 0.24
C PRO A 53 -11.91 4.44 0.46
N SER A 54 -11.47 4.94 1.61
CA SER A 54 -11.38 6.38 1.89
C SER A 54 -10.37 7.15 1.01
N HIS A 55 -9.37 6.45 0.45
CA HIS A 55 -8.38 7.05 -0.45
C HIS A 55 -8.94 7.15 -1.88
N ILE A 56 -9.78 6.20 -2.31
CA ILE A 56 -10.16 6.01 -3.72
C ILE A 56 -11.66 6.17 -3.99
N SER A 57 -12.48 6.24 -2.95
CA SER A 57 -13.94 6.40 -3.02
C SER A 57 -14.45 7.31 -1.88
N GLY A 58 -15.50 8.08 -2.15
CA GLY A 58 -16.10 9.00 -1.18
C GLY A 58 -15.28 10.26 -0.92
N GLY A 59 -14.20 10.16 -0.14
CA GLY A 59 -13.45 11.29 0.40
C GLY A 59 -12.21 11.72 -0.39
N PHE A 60 -11.57 10.79 -1.10
CA PHE A 60 -10.32 11.02 -1.83
C PHE A 60 -9.25 11.73 -0.99
N TRP A 61 -9.05 11.23 0.24
CA TRP A 61 -8.02 11.71 1.16
C TRP A 61 -6.90 10.67 1.24
N LEU A 62 -5.66 11.04 0.88
CA LEU A 62 -4.51 10.13 0.98
C LEU A 62 -3.62 10.51 2.17
N GLY A 63 -3.74 9.77 3.27
CA GLY A 63 -2.83 9.92 4.41
C GLY A 63 -1.43 9.41 4.10
N ILE A 64 -0.40 10.21 4.39
CA ILE A 64 1.01 9.86 4.21
C ILE A 64 1.61 9.48 5.57
N PRO A 65 2.60 8.56 5.64
CA PRO A 65 3.28 8.27 6.90
C PRO A 65 3.79 9.54 7.58
N SER A 66 3.45 9.72 8.85
CA SER A 66 3.71 10.98 9.58
C SER A 66 5.20 11.31 9.68
N GLN A 67 6.05 10.28 9.85
CA GLN A 67 7.49 10.46 9.88
C GLN A 67 8.05 10.87 8.52
N PHE A 68 7.53 10.30 7.43
CA PHE A 68 7.91 10.68 6.07
C PHE A 68 7.60 12.14 5.80
N CYS A 69 6.40 12.60 6.20
CA CYS A 69 6.00 14.00 6.10
C CYS A 69 6.98 14.95 6.80
N LYS A 70 7.33 14.64 8.06
CA LYS A 70 8.20 15.50 8.87
C LYS A 70 9.62 15.60 8.31
N SER A 71 10.13 14.51 7.76
CA SER A 71 11.51 14.42 7.28
C SER A 71 11.69 14.92 5.85
N HIS A 72 10.69 14.74 4.97
CA HIS A 72 10.89 14.85 3.53
C HIS A 72 9.91 15.76 2.80
N LEU A 73 8.82 16.20 3.44
CA LEU A 73 7.79 17.02 2.79
C LEU A 73 7.77 18.48 3.26
N PRO A 74 7.15 19.39 2.47
CA PRO A 74 7.02 20.79 2.84
C PRO A 74 6.35 20.99 4.20
N LYS A 75 6.76 22.01 4.94
CA LYS A 75 6.17 22.31 6.27
C LYS A 75 4.88 23.12 6.20
N MET A 76 4.54 23.62 5.01
CA MET A 76 3.35 24.46 4.75
C MET A 76 2.50 23.81 3.67
N ASP A 77 1.23 24.23 3.60
CA ASP A 77 0.31 23.80 2.54
C ASP A 77 0.95 24.09 1.17
N ALA A 78 0.99 23.08 0.32
CA ALA A 78 1.68 23.14 -0.96
C ALA A 78 0.94 22.36 -2.03
N THR A 79 1.11 22.76 -3.28
CA THR A 79 0.77 21.92 -4.43
C THR A 79 1.98 21.07 -4.75
N MET A 80 1.84 19.75 -4.64
CA MET A 80 2.83 18.77 -5.05
C MET A 80 2.39 18.15 -6.37
N THR A 81 3.33 17.94 -7.28
CA THR A 81 3.06 17.25 -8.55
C THR A 81 3.36 15.78 -8.39
N LEU A 82 2.34 14.93 -8.53
CA LEU A 82 2.51 13.49 -8.65
C LEU A 82 2.85 13.19 -10.11
N VAL A 83 3.96 12.49 -10.34
CA VAL A 83 4.40 12.09 -11.67
C VAL A 83 4.35 10.58 -11.78
N ASN A 84 3.71 10.07 -12.82
CA ASN A 84 3.64 8.62 -13.07
C ASN A 84 4.79 8.14 -13.97
N GLU A 85 4.81 6.84 -14.27
CA GLU A 85 5.81 6.19 -15.12
C GLU A 85 5.85 6.73 -16.55
N ASN A 86 4.74 7.29 -17.03
CA ASN A 86 4.61 7.91 -18.35
C ASN A 86 4.95 9.41 -18.33
N GLN A 87 5.60 9.90 -17.26
CA GLN A 87 5.94 11.32 -17.03
C GLN A 87 4.72 12.26 -17.02
N LYS A 88 3.51 11.71 -16.83
CA LYS A 88 2.30 12.51 -16.76
C LYS A 88 2.15 13.10 -15.36
N GLU A 89 1.89 14.39 -15.34
CA GLU A 89 1.79 15.18 -14.11
C GLU A 89 0.36 15.29 -13.61
N TYR A 90 0.20 15.16 -12.29
CA TYR A 90 -1.06 15.28 -11.59
C TYR A 90 -0.86 16.17 -10.35
N PRO A 91 -1.24 17.46 -10.40
CA PRO A 91 -1.11 18.34 -9.25
C PRO A 91 -2.06 17.92 -8.13
N ALA A 92 -1.55 17.84 -6.91
CA ALA A 92 -2.31 17.50 -5.70
C ALA A 92 -1.94 18.42 -4.53
N ARG A 93 -2.93 18.80 -3.73
CA ARG A 93 -2.75 19.67 -2.58
C ARG A 93 -2.34 18.86 -1.36
N TYR A 94 -1.13 19.09 -0.88
CA TYR A 94 -0.59 18.55 0.36
C TYR A 94 -0.92 19.47 1.54
N LEU A 95 -1.42 18.87 2.62
CA LEU A 95 -1.79 19.57 3.85
C LEU A 95 -0.98 18.99 5.03
N PRO A 96 0.16 19.58 5.43
CA PRO A 96 1.03 19.05 6.48
C PRO A 96 0.33 18.91 7.83
N ARG A 97 -0.56 19.85 8.19
CA ARG A 97 -1.35 19.77 9.44
C ARG A 97 -2.29 18.57 9.48
N LYS A 98 -2.67 18.04 8.32
CA LYS A 98 -3.54 16.87 8.19
C LYS A 98 -2.76 15.61 7.77
N ILE A 99 -1.48 15.75 7.41
CA ILE A 99 -0.56 14.65 7.07
C ILE A 99 -1.05 13.88 5.83
N GLY A 100 -1.37 14.58 4.74
CA GLY A 100 -1.83 13.91 3.53
C GLY A 100 -2.18 14.81 2.35
N LEU A 101 -2.57 14.16 1.25
CA LEU A 101 -3.04 14.79 0.03
C LEU A 101 -4.56 14.89 0.01
N SER A 102 -5.04 16.01 -0.53
CA SER A 102 -6.47 16.34 -0.70
C SER A 102 -6.81 16.60 -2.17
N GLY A 103 -7.21 17.84 -2.51
CA GLY A 103 -7.60 18.24 -3.85
C GLY A 103 -6.56 17.80 -4.90
N GLY A 104 -7.01 17.30 -6.05
CA GLY A 104 -6.15 16.76 -7.08
C GLY A 104 -5.83 15.26 -6.95
N TRP A 105 -5.79 14.70 -5.73
CA TRP A 105 -5.57 13.25 -5.53
C TRP A 105 -6.64 12.40 -6.23
N ARG A 106 -7.92 12.83 -6.19
CA ARG A 106 -9.02 12.18 -6.92
C ARG A 106 -8.71 12.01 -8.41
N GLY A 107 -8.12 13.03 -9.04
CA GLY A 107 -7.77 12.99 -10.45
C GLY A 107 -6.72 11.92 -10.75
N PHE A 108 -5.69 11.85 -9.90
CA PHE A 108 -4.68 10.79 -9.98
C PHE A 108 -5.28 9.39 -9.79
N ALA A 109 -6.10 9.20 -8.75
CA ALA A 109 -6.69 7.90 -8.44
C ALA A 109 -7.59 7.37 -9.56
N ILE A 110 -8.42 8.24 -10.16
CA ILE A 110 -9.29 7.86 -11.29
C ILE A 110 -8.46 7.60 -12.55
N ALA A 111 -7.46 8.42 -12.84
CA ALA A 111 -6.65 8.28 -14.05
C ALA A 111 -5.81 6.98 -14.07
N HIS A 112 -5.54 6.39 -12.90
CA HIS A 112 -4.86 5.11 -12.75
C HIS A 112 -5.81 3.98 -12.32
N GLU A 113 -7.12 4.22 -12.35
CA GLU A 113 -8.16 3.22 -12.05
C GLU A 113 -7.95 2.50 -10.70
N LEU A 114 -7.46 3.22 -9.70
CA LEU A 114 -7.09 2.63 -8.41
C LEU A 114 -8.29 2.02 -7.71
N VAL A 115 -8.12 0.79 -7.22
CA VAL A 115 -9.11 0.06 -6.44
C VAL A 115 -8.63 -0.22 -5.02
N GLU A 116 -9.53 -0.68 -4.15
CA GLU A 116 -9.15 -1.13 -2.81
C GLU A 116 -8.16 -2.30 -2.89
N GLY A 117 -7.11 -2.25 -2.06
CA GLY A 117 -6.07 -3.28 -2.01
C GLY A 117 -4.89 -3.05 -2.94
N ASP A 118 -5.00 -2.13 -3.91
CA ASP A 118 -3.85 -1.69 -4.71
C ASP A 118 -2.74 -1.12 -3.82
N ALA A 119 -1.50 -1.21 -4.27
CA ALA A 119 -0.35 -0.69 -3.56
C ALA A 119 0.51 0.20 -4.46
N LEU A 120 0.78 1.42 -4.00
CA LEU A 120 1.63 2.37 -4.68
C LEU A 120 2.96 2.51 -3.95
N VAL A 121 4.04 2.70 -4.72
CA VAL A 121 5.35 3.12 -4.21
C VAL A 121 5.48 4.61 -4.47
N PHE A 122 5.68 5.39 -3.41
CA PHE A 122 6.00 6.81 -3.48
C PHE A 122 7.49 6.98 -3.22
N ARG A 123 8.12 7.92 -3.93
CA ARG A 123 9.52 8.31 -3.82
C ARG A 123 9.63 9.82 -3.94
#